data_AF-A0A940NQ58-F1
#
_entry.id   AF-A0A940NQ58-F1
#
_cell.length_a   1.000
_cell.length_b   1.000
_cell.length_c   1.000
_cell.angle_alpha   90.00
_cell.angle_beta   90.00
_cell.angle_gamma   90.00
#
_symmetry.space_group_name_H-M   'P 1'
#
loop_
_entity.id
_entity.type
_entity.pdbx_description
1 polymer ?
#
loop_
_entity_poly.entity_id
_entity_poly.type
_entity_poly.pdbx_seq_one_letter_code
_entity_poly.pdbx_strand_id
1 'polypeptide(L)'
;MKVTICSRRDMETLTVRGEFPKNTAVISFYDSPDKRMRSAHYTVPDYSRLKCRVYQAAVDDLDPKDLSDYGLTVESFFPEADDIAAFIYEVYRAGEDIICQCDYGDSLSAGCAAAIKEHFSHDGISVFADYRLCPNQMVYNKIHDALDKYQRYESSEYYYCAKPDEIRSRMEQVPSFGEIADTLSFSDKTACIDAKEKLEAFLKEQDQLCTAWEDAMRGFAEHRPRRFISLRMTQTQWISGGAESGPVIVRKAFYYAGEE
;
A
#
# COMPACT_ATOMS: atom_id res chain seq x y z
N MET A 1 4.95 -15.65 -5.10
CA MET A 1 6.10 -14.76 -4.86
C MET A 1 6.78 -15.21 -3.57
N LYS A 2 7.97 -15.79 -3.67
CA LYS A 2 8.84 -16.09 -2.54
C LYS A 2 9.63 -14.83 -2.16
N VAL A 3 9.83 -14.61 -0.87
CA VAL A 3 10.63 -13.49 -0.34
C VAL A 3 11.83 -14.06 0.40
N THR A 4 13.03 -13.60 0.05
CA THR A 4 14.30 -14.05 0.64
C THR A 4 15.07 -12.86 1.19
N ILE A 5 15.74 -13.03 2.32
CA ILE A 5 16.60 -12.01 2.94
C ILE A 5 18.05 -12.37 2.61
N CYS A 6 18.85 -11.38 2.20
CA CYS A 6 20.26 -11.58 1.90
C CYS A 6 21.13 -10.44 2.45
N SER A 7 22.34 -10.78 2.90
CA SER A 7 23.38 -9.77 3.15
C SER A 7 24.00 -9.28 1.83
N ARG A 8 24.76 -8.17 1.88
CA ARG A 8 25.57 -7.73 0.72
C ARG A 8 26.52 -8.85 0.31
N ARG A 9 27.18 -9.48 1.28
CA ARG A 9 28.15 -10.57 1.05
C ARG A 9 27.52 -11.78 0.36
N ASP A 10 26.30 -12.14 0.74
CA ASP A 10 25.59 -13.26 0.12
C ASP A 10 25.24 -12.92 -1.33
N MET A 11 24.75 -11.71 -1.59
CA MET A 11 24.45 -11.25 -2.95
C MET A 11 25.67 -11.20 -3.86
N GLU A 12 26.81 -10.72 -3.35
CA GLU A 12 28.08 -10.75 -4.07
C GLU A 12 28.51 -12.20 -4.37
N THR A 13 28.36 -13.10 -3.39
CA THR A 13 28.71 -14.52 -3.55
C THR A 13 27.83 -15.19 -4.61
N LEU A 14 26.51 -14.97 -4.57
CA LEU A 14 25.56 -15.48 -5.55
C LEU A 14 25.90 -14.97 -6.97
N THR A 15 26.29 -13.70 -7.08
CA THR A 15 26.64 -13.07 -8.35
C THR A 15 27.94 -13.65 -8.92
N VAL A 16 29.00 -13.74 -8.10
CA VAL A 16 30.32 -14.26 -8.51
C VAL A 16 30.24 -15.72 -8.91
N ARG A 17 29.42 -16.52 -8.21
CA ARG A 17 29.24 -17.95 -8.52
C ARG A 17 28.29 -18.21 -9.70
N GLY A 18 27.59 -17.19 -10.20
CA GLY A 18 26.55 -17.37 -11.21
C GLY A 18 25.33 -18.14 -10.69
N GLU A 19 25.10 -18.11 -9.37
CA GLU A 19 24.04 -18.81 -8.65
C GLU A 19 22.83 -17.89 -8.37
N PHE A 20 22.82 -16.68 -8.92
CA PHE A 20 21.71 -15.75 -8.77
C PHE A 20 20.39 -16.38 -9.28
N PRO A 21 19.32 -16.39 -8.47
CA PRO A 21 18.09 -17.06 -8.84
C PRO A 21 17.44 -16.41 -10.06
N LYS A 22 16.86 -17.24 -10.93
CA LYS A 22 16.10 -16.78 -12.09
C LYS A 22 14.75 -16.23 -11.64
N ASN A 23 14.21 -15.30 -12.41
CA ASN A 23 12.87 -14.74 -12.18
C ASN A 23 12.75 -14.09 -10.78
N THR A 24 13.77 -13.33 -10.40
CA THR A 24 13.88 -12.72 -9.07
C THR A 24 14.25 -11.25 -9.22
N ALA A 25 13.50 -10.39 -8.54
CA ALA A 25 13.77 -8.97 -8.38
C ALA A 25 14.51 -8.70 -7.06
N VAL A 26 15.18 -7.55 -6.97
CA VAL A 26 15.97 -7.16 -5.80
C VAL A 26 15.48 -5.82 -5.26
N ILE A 27 15.27 -5.76 -3.94
CA ILE A 27 15.13 -4.51 -3.18
C ILE A 27 16.40 -4.39 -2.34
N SER A 28 17.23 -3.38 -2.61
CA SER A 28 18.55 -3.20 -2.00
C SER A 28 18.56 -1.93 -1.14
N PHE A 29 18.80 -2.10 0.15
CA PHE A 29 19.00 -1.03 1.10
C PHE A 29 20.48 -0.80 1.33
N TYR A 30 20.90 0.46 1.35
CA TYR A 30 22.29 0.85 1.55
C TYR A 30 22.36 2.17 2.33
N ASP A 31 23.42 2.36 3.11
CA ASP A 31 23.63 3.59 3.88
C ASP A 31 23.75 4.82 2.98
N SER A 32 23.17 5.93 3.43
CA SER A 32 23.15 7.18 2.71
C SER A 32 24.56 7.68 2.38
N PRO A 33 24.73 8.39 1.24
CA PRO A 33 26.06 8.83 0.85
C PRO A 33 26.74 9.85 1.78
N ASP A 34 25.99 10.45 2.69
CA ASP A 34 26.43 11.61 3.45
C ASP A 34 27.36 11.30 4.64
N LYS A 35 28.28 12.24 4.86
CA LYS A 35 29.64 12.03 5.37
C LYS A 35 29.80 11.66 6.85
N ARG A 36 28.73 11.50 7.64
CA ARG A 36 28.87 11.46 9.11
C ARG A 36 29.46 10.15 9.65
N MET A 37 29.34 9.02 8.94
CA MET A 37 29.76 7.71 9.50
C MET A 37 30.52 6.77 8.57
N ARG A 38 30.85 7.17 7.32
CA ARG A 38 31.45 6.20 6.39
C ARG A 38 32.96 6.13 6.47
N SER A 39 33.46 4.90 6.43
CA SER A 39 34.83 4.64 6.02
C SER A 39 35.02 5.10 4.57
N ALA A 40 36.24 5.54 4.21
CA ALA A 40 36.56 5.99 2.85
C ALA A 40 36.37 4.91 1.75
N HIS A 41 36.00 3.69 2.12
CA HIS A 41 35.91 2.52 1.26
C HIS A 41 34.49 1.99 1.05
N TYR A 42 33.47 2.64 1.61
CA TYR A 42 32.08 2.21 1.38
C TYR A 42 31.65 2.45 -0.07
N THR A 43 31.03 1.45 -0.69
CA THR A 43 30.48 1.53 -2.05
C THR A 43 29.05 1.02 -2.08
N VAL A 44 28.19 1.66 -2.88
CA VAL A 44 26.81 1.20 -3.11
C VAL A 44 26.87 -0.14 -3.86
N PRO A 45 26.02 -1.13 -3.52
CA PRO A 45 26.02 -2.40 -4.23
C PRO A 45 25.78 -2.21 -5.74
N ASP A 46 26.60 -2.85 -6.57
CA ASP A 46 26.50 -2.79 -8.04
C ASP A 46 25.78 -4.02 -8.58
N TYR A 47 24.58 -3.80 -9.13
CA TYR A 47 23.77 -4.83 -9.77
C TYR A 47 23.72 -4.73 -11.28
N SER A 48 24.55 -3.89 -11.91
CA SER A 48 24.57 -3.67 -13.37
C SER A 48 24.78 -4.95 -14.19
N ARG A 49 25.38 -5.97 -13.58
CA ARG A 49 25.63 -7.28 -14.19
C ARG A 49 24.48 -8.26 -14.03
N LEU A 50 23.51 -7.97 -13.16
CA LEU A 50 22.34 -8.81 -12.97
C LEU A 50 21.27 -8.46 -14.01
N LYS A 51 20.71 -9.49 -14.64
CA LYS A 51 19.56 -9.35 -15.54
C LYS A 51 18.27 -9.46 -14.74
N CYS A 52 18.05 -8.53 -13.82
CA CYS A 52 16.88 -8.49 -12.96
C CYS A 52 16.39 -7.06 -12.71
N ARG A 53 15.17 -6.92 -12.23
CA ARG A 53 14.66 -5.65 -11.72
C ARG A 53 15.30 -5.36 -10.37
N VAL A 54 15.75 -4.14 -10.18
CA VAL A 54 16.39 -3.71 -8.94
C VAL A 54 15.79 -2.37 -8.52
N TYR A 55 15.33 -2.29 -7.28
CA TYR A 55 15.04 -1.05 -6.59
C TYR A 55 16.12 -0.82 -5.54
N GLN A 56 16.83 0.30 -5.57
CA GLN A 56 17.84 0.64 -4.56
C GLN A 56 17.36 1.85 -3.75
N ALA A 57 17.41 1.74 -2.42
CA ALA A 57 17.01 2.79 -1.50
C ALA A 57 18.15 3.12 -0.53
N ALA A 58 18.44 4.42 -0.41
CA ALA A 58 19.37 4.94 0.59
C ALA A 58 18.62 5.11 1.91
N VAL A 59 18.88 4.23 2.88
CA VAL A 59 18.21 4.25 4.19
C VAL A 59 19.24 3.89 5.25
N ASP A 60 19.48 4.80 6.18
CA ASP A 60 20.36 4.55 7.31
C ASP A 60 19.64 3.66 8.32
N ASP A 61 20.33 2.66 8.86
CA ASP A 61 19.74 1.74 9.85
C ASP A 61 19.67 2.39 11.24
N LEU A 62 18.65 3.21 11.43
CA LEU A 62 18.43 3.99 12.64
C LEU A 62 17.32 3.39 13.50
N ASP A 63 17.43 3.56 14.82
CA ASP A 63 16.31 3.41 15.74
C ASP A 63 15.48 4.71 15.80
N PRO A 64 14.18 4.66 16.17
CA PRO A 64 13.35 5.85 16.35
C PRO A 64 13.97 6.91 17.27
N LYS A 65 14.73 6.48 18.28
CA LYS A 65 15.38 7.36 19.27
C LYS A 65 16.54 8.17 18.67
N ASP A 66 17.15 7.69 17.59
CA ASP A 66 18.34 8.27 16.98
C ASP A 66 17.97 9.24 15.84
N LEU A 67 16.74 9.20 15.33
CA LEU A 67 16.28 10.02 14.20
C LEU A 67 16.59 11.52 14.35
N SER A 68 16.39 12.08 15.55
CA SER A 68 16.62 13.50 15.80
C SER A 68 18.07 13.92 15.59
N ASP A 69 19.03 13.03 15.86
CA ASP A 69 20.46 13.32 15.70
C ASP A 69 20.84 13.48 14.22
N TYR A 70 20.02 12.92 13.33
CA TYR A 70 20.10 13.01 11.88
C TYR A 70 19.15 14.06 11.30
N GLY A 71 18.40 14.79 12.13
CA GLY A 71 17.40 15.77 11.68
C GLY A 71 16.19 15.12 11.00
N LEU A 72 15.91 13.86 11.31
CA LEU A 72 14.82 13.08 10.75
C LEU A 72 13.66 12.95 11.74
N THR A 73 12.48 12.68 11.21
CA THR A 73 11.30 12.26 11.97
C THR A 73 10.84 10.89 11.45
N VAL A 74 9.94 10.23 12.17
CA VAL A 74 9.32 8.99 11.68
C VAL A 74 8.67 9.21 10.31
N GLU A 75 8.14 10.40 10.05
CA GLU A 75 7.57 10.74 8.74
C GLU A 75 8.64 10.86 7.65
N SER A 76 9.75 11.56 7.91
CA SER A 76 10.76 11.86 6.90
C SER A 76 11.88 10.82 6.74
N PHE A 77 11.98 9.84 7.65
CA PHE A 77 13.08 8.85 7.67
C PHE A 77 13.19 7.99 6.41
N PHE A 78 12.06 7.61 5.80
CA PHE A 78 12.04 6.66 4.68
C PHE A 78 10.94 7.03 3.68
N PRO A 79 11.18 8.04 2.83
CA PRO A 79 10.19 8.55 1.89
C PRO A 79 9.92 7.61 0.70
N GLU A 80 10.84 6.71 0.35
CA GLU A 80 10.74 5.78 -0.79
C GLU A 80 9.76 4.61 -0.56
N ALA A 81 9.11 4.54 0.60
CA ALA A 81 8.22 3.42 0.94
C ALA A 81 7.05 3.24 -0.06
N ASP A 82 6.44 4.33 -0.52
CA ASP A 82 5.35 4.29 -1.53
C ASP A 82 5.85 3.76 -2.88
N ASP A 83 7.05 4.14 -3.31
CA ASP A 83 7.65 3.68 -4.57
C ASP A 83 8.05 2.20 -4.49
N ILE A 84 8.55 1.75 -3.33
CA ILE A 84 8.86 0.34 -3.07
C ILE A 84 7.59 -0.50 -3.11
N ALA A 85 6.48 -0.02 -2.53
CA ALA A 85 5.19 -0.72 -2.63
C ALA A 85 4.76 -0.89 -4.10
N ALA A 86 4.88 0.16 -4.92
CA ALA A 86 4.59 0.08 -6.34
C ALA A 86 5.47 -0.95 -7.06
N PHE A 87 6.77 -0.95 -6.78
CA PHE A 87 7.73 -1.92 -7.30
C PHE A 87 7.34 -3.37 -6.90
N ILE A 88 7.01 -3.60 -5.63
CA ILE A 88 6.60 -4.93 -5.13
C ILE A 88 5.36 -5.44 -5.88
N TYR A 89 4.38 -4.57 -6.12
CA TYR A 89 3.18 -4.93 -6.89
C TYR A 89 3.49 -5.21 -8.37
N GLU A 90 4.43 -4.50 -8.99
CA GLU A 90 4.93 -4.84 -10.33
C GLU A 90 5.58 -6.23 -10.39
N VAL A 91 6.40 -6.57 -9.39
CA VAL A 91 7.07 -7.87 -9.27
C VAL A 91 6.06 -8.98 -9.01
N TYR A 92 5.12 -8.75 -8.09
CA TYR A 92 4.03 -9.67 -7.78
C TYR A 92 3.20 -10.01 -9.03
N ARG A 93 2.79 -9.00 -9.81
CA ARG A 93 2.04 -9.18 -11.06
C ARG A 93 2.83 -9.90 -12.15
N ALA A 94 4.16 -9.72 -12.17
CA ALA A 94 5.04 -10.45 -13.07
C ALA A 94 5.27 -11.92 -12.66
N GLY A 95 4.80 -12.33 -11.48
CA GLY A 95 5.04 -13.67 -10.93
C GLY A 95 6.50 -13.91 -10.57
N GLU A 96 7.25 -12.84 -10.27
CA GLU A 96 8.65 -12.86 -9.87
C GLU A 96 8.79 -13.10 -8.35
N ASP A 97 9.95 -13.60 -7.92
CA ASP A 97 10.35 -13.66 -6.51
C ASP A 97 11.09 -12.39 -6.10
N ILE A 98 11.23 -12.14 -4.79
CA ILE A 98 11.92 -10.96 -4.25
C ILE A 98 13.09 -11.39 -3.36
N ILE A 99 14.24 -10.75 -3.56
CA ILE A 99 15.31 -10.68 -2.57
C ILE A 99 15.30 -9.28 -1.94
N CYS A 100 15.13 -9.24 -0.62
CA CYS A 100 15.40 -8.05 0.18
C CYS A 100 16.86 -8.13 0.64
N GLN A 101 17.68 -7.15 0.26
CA GLN A 101 19.09 -7.08 0.62
C GLN A 101 19.39 -5.82 1.43
N CYS A 102 20.21 -5.98 2.47
CA CYS A 102 20.93 -4.89 3.11
C CYS A 102 22.34 -5.37 3.46
N ASP A 103 23.15 -4.57 4.16
CA ASP A 103 24.56 -4.89 4.41
C ASP A 103 24.74 -6.24 5.12
N TYR A 104 24.05 -6.47 6.24
CA TYR A 104 24.16 -7.70 7.03
C TYR A 104 23.02 -8.69 6.80
N GLY A 105 21.93 -8.29 6.14
CA GLY A 105 20.81 -9.18 5.86
C GLY A 105 19.95 -9.50 7.08
N ASP A 106 19.85 -8.60 8.05
CA ASP A 106 19.24 -8.86 9.36
C ASP A 106 18.26 -7.78 9.84
N SER A 107 18.46 -6.51 9.46
CA SER A 107 17.69 -5.36 9.95
C SER A 107 16.76 -4.76 8.90
N LEU A 108 17.22 -3.83 8.05
CA LEU A 108 16.40 -3.16 7.02
C LEU A 108 15.75 -4.17 6.05
N SER A 109 16.56 -5.08 5.51
CA SER A 109 16.09 -6.12 4.58
C SER A 109 15.11 -7.09 5.23
N ALA A 110 15.31 -7.43 6.50
CA ALA A 110 14.39 -8.29 7.23
C ALA A 110 13.08 -7.55 7.55
N GLY A 111 13.11 -6.27 7.92
CA GLY A 111 11.92 -5.44 8.11
C GLY A 111 11.09 -5.35 6.84
N CYS A 112 11.73 -5.12 5.69
CA CYS A 112 11.09 -5.14 4.39
C CYS A 112 10.48 -6.51 4.05
N ALA A 113 11.25 -7.59 4.23
CA ALA A 113 10.77 -8.94 3.96
C ALA A 113 9.58 -9.31 4.86
N ALA A 114 9.61 -8.94 6.14
CA ALA A 114 8.52 -9.14 7.07
C ALA A 114 7.25 -8.41 6.61
N ALA A 115 7.36 -7.16 6.13
CA ALA A 115 6.22 -6.40 5.64
C ALA A 115 5.58 -7.04 4.41
N ILE A 116 6.39 -7.48 3.44
CA ILE A 116 5.90 -8.18 2.24
C ILE A 116 5.22 -9.50 2.65
N LYS A 117 5.85 -10.30 3.51
CA LYS A 117 5.29 -11.57 3.96
C LYS A 117 3.99 -11.40 4.76
N GLU A 118 3.90 -10.35 5.57
CA GLU A 118 2.66 -10.04 6.28
C GLU A 118 1.55 -9.68 5.30
N HIS A 119 1.82 -8.73 4.40
CA HIS A 119 0.81 -8.22 3.48
C HIS A 119 0.25 -9.29 2.52
N PHE A 120 1.12 -10.15 1.96
CA PHE A 120 0.71 -11.15 0.96
C PHE A 120 0.41 -12.54 1.52
N SER A 121 0.80 -12.84 2.75
CA SER A 121 0.69 -14.20 3.30
C SER A 121 0.40 -14.28 4.80
N HIS A 122 0.22 -13.13 5.49
CA HIS A 122 0.00 -13.05 6.93
C HIS A 122 1.04 -13.83 7.75
N ASP A 123 2.29 -13.83 7.27
CA ASP A 123 3.41 -14.59 7.83
C ASP A 123 4.62 -13.69 8.11
N GLY A 124 4.40 -12.39 8.39
CA GLY A 124 5.48 -11.47 8.76
C GLY A 124 6.12 -11.86 10.09
N ILE A 125 5.32 -12.42 11.01
CA ILE A 125 5.78 -12.87 12.32
C ILE A 125 6.90 -13.92 12.26
N SER A 126 6.96 -14.74 11.21
CA SER A 126 8.03 -15.74 11.04
C SER A 126 9.42 -15.10 10.93
N VAL A 127 9.50 -13.87 10.40
CA VAL A 127 10.75 -13.12 10.28
C VAL A 127 11.16 -12.54 11.63
N PHE A 128 10.20 -12.02 12.41
CA PHE A 128 10.44 -11.54 13.77
C PHE A 128 10.76 -12.66 14.77
N ALA A 129 10.25 -13.87 14.54
CA ALA A 129 10.52 -15.03 15.38
C ALA A 129 11.89 -15.70 15.09
N ASP A 130 12.57 -15.31 14.01
CA ASP A 130 13.90 -15.81 13.68
C ASP A 130 14.96 -15.06 14.48
N TYR A 131 15.53 -15.71 15.50
CA TYR A 131 16.56 -15.16 16.38
C TYR A 131 17.85 -14.72 15.68
N ARG A 132 18.03 -15.04 14.39
CA ARG A 132 19.18 -14.57 13.60
C ARG A 132 18.96 -13.18 13.02
N LEU A 133 17.74 -12.67 13.06
CA LEU A 133 17.33 -11.41 12.47
C LEU A 133 16.98 -10.40 13.55
N CYS A 134 17.14 -9.12 13.23
CA CYS A 134 16.70 -8.01 14.07
C CYS A 134 15.88 -7.04 13.21
N PRO A 135 14.69 -7.44 12.73
CA PRO A 135 13.98 -6.69 11.70
C PRO A 135 13.69 -5.25 12.12
N ASN A 136 14.05 -4.28 11.28
CA ASN A 136 13.82 -2.87 11.58
C ASN A 136 12.31 -2.57 11.55
N GLN A 137 11.76 -2.22 12.72
CA GLN A 137 10.32 -1.99 12.88
C GLN A 137 9.81 -0.76 12.11
N MET A 138 10.64 0.27 11.93
CA MET A 138 10.24 1.44 11.17
C MET A 138 10.10 1.11 9.69
N VAL A 139 11.08 0.39 9.12
CA VAL A 139 11.00 -0.10 7.73
C VAL A 139 9.81 -1.03 7.54
N TYR A 140 9.59 -1.96 8.48
CA TYR A 140 8.43 -2.85 8.46
C TYR A 140 7.12 -2.06 8.36
N ASN A 141 6.87 -1.14 9.30
CA ASN A 141 5.62 -0.38 9.33
C ASN A 141 5.46 0.50 8.08
N LYS A 142 6.52 1.22 7.68
CA LYS A 142 6.51 2.06 6.47
C LYS A 142 6.12 1.29 5.22
N ILE A 143 6.74 0.13 4.98
CA ILE A 143 6.48 -0.67 3.78
C ILE A 143 5.11 -1.34 3.88
N HIS A 144 4.74 -1.85 5.06
CA HIS A 144 3.44 -2.49 5.26
C HIS A 144 2.30 -1.50 5.03
N ASP A 145 2.39 -0.30 5.63
CA ASP A 145 1.41 0.77 5.43
C ASP A 145 1.33 1.20 3.96
N ALA A 146 2.49 1.31 3.28
CA ALA A 146 2.55 1.63 1.85
C ALA A 146 1.93 0.53 0.97
N LEU A 147 2.14 -0.75 1.29
CA LEU A 147 1.52 -1.88 0.60
C LEU A 147 0.01 -1.91 0.79
N ASP A 148 -0.48 -1.72 2.02
CA ASP A 148 -1.90 -1.64 2.34
C ASP A 148 -2.55 -0.46 1.61
N LYS A 149 -1.90 0.70 1.65
CA LYS A 149 -2.28 1.89 0.88
C LYS A 149 -2.34 1.61 -0.62
N TYR A 150 -1.33 0.97 -1.20
CA TYR A 150 -1.31 0.61 -2.62
C TYR A 150 -2.44 -0.37 -2.99
N GLN A 151 -2.67 -1.40 -2.16
CA GLN A 151 -3.76 -2.36 -2.36
C GLN A 151 -5.14 -1.71 -2.28
N ARG A 152 -5.34 -0.79 -1.34
CA ARG A 152 -6.58 0.00 -1.21
C ARG A 152 -6.86 0.76 -2.51
N TYR A 153 -5.83 1.29 -3.16
CA TYR A 153 -5.94 2.02 -4.41
C TYR A 153 -6.17 1.11 -5.62
N GLU A 154 -5.44 0.01 -5.76
CA GLU A 154 -5.67 -0.94 -6.86
C GLU A 154 -7.05 -1.60 -6.76
N SER A 155 -7.49 -2.03 -5.57
CA SER A 155 -8.83 -2.61 -5.39
C SER A 155 -9.98 -1.60 -5.58
N SER A 156 -9.65 -0.32 -5.74
CA SER A 156 -10.57 0.76 -6.06
C SER A 156 -10.47 1.19 -7.53
N GLU A 157 -10.26 0.26 -8.48
CA GLU A 157 -10.14 0.48 -9.94
C GLU A 157 -11.04 1.61 -10.49
N TYR A 158 -12.27 1.76 -9.97
CA TYR A 158 -13.19 2.84 -10.36
C TYR A 158 -12.73 4.26 -9.98
N TYR A 159 -12.11 4.46 -8.82
CA TYR A 159 -11.60 5.77 -8.39
C TYR A 159 -10.36 6.19 -9.18
N TYR A 160 -9.59 5.22 -9.70
CA TYR A 160 -8.39 5.54 -10.47
C TYR A 160 -8.71 6.06 -11.88
N CYS A 161 -9.90 5.77 -12.43
CA CYS A 161 -10.32 6.25 -13.75
C CYS A 161 -11.04 7.61 -13.75
N ALA A 162 -11.53 8.07 -12.59
CA ALA A 162 -12.19 9.37 -12.46
C ALA A 162 -11.18 10.48 -12.13
N LYS A 163 -11.46 11.71 -12.59
CA LYS A 163 -10.65 12.88 -12.21
C LYS A 163 -10.95 13.27 -10.75
N PRO A 164 -9.98 13.77 -9.97
CA PRO A 164 -10.21 14.22 -8.59
C PRO A 164 -11.42 15.16 -8.42
N ASP A 165 -11.60 16.11 -9.34
CA ASP A 165 -12.74 17.03 -9.32
C ASP A 165 -14.11 16.32 -9.47
N GLU A 166 -14.17 15.26 -10.29
CA GLU A 166 -15.40 14.49 -10.49
C GLU A 166 -15.76 13.70 -9.22
N ILE A 167 -14.74 13.14 -8.55
CA ILE A 167 -14.92 12.44 -7.28
C ILE A 167 -15.41 13.41 -6.21
N ARG A 168 -14.76 14.57 -6.10
CA ARG A 168 -15.13 15.63 -5.17
C ARG A 168 -16.58 16.07 -5.37
N SER A 169 -16.96 16.39 -6.61
CA SER A 169 -18.32 16.84 -6.93
C SER A 169 -19.40 15.84 -6.54
N ARG A 170 -19.11 14.53 -6.59
CA ARG A 170 -20.04 13.49 -6.12
C ARG A 170 -20.08 13.40 -4.60
N MET A 171 -18.96 13.55 -3.91
CA MET A 171 -18.92 13.54 -2.45
C MET A 171 -19.59 14.77 -1.84
N GLU A 172 -19.50 15.94 -2.49
CA GLU A 172 -20.20 17.16 -2.09
C GLU A 172 -21.73 17.03 -2.10
N GLN A 173 -22.28 16.04 -2.81
CA GLN A 173 -23.72 15.74 -2.83
C GLN A 173 -24.19 14.93 -1.62
N VAL A 174 -23.27 14.45 -0.76
CA VAL A 174 -23.58 13.70 0.46
C VAL A 174 -24.01 14.68 1.55
N PRO A 175 -25.27 14.64 2.03
CA PRO A 175 -25.67 15.28 3.28
C PRO A 175 -24.62 15.07 4.39
N SER A 176 -24.27 16.15 5.10
CA SER A 176 -23.19 16.19 6.10
C SER A 176 -21.75 16.20 5.56
N PHE A 177 -21.54 16.22 4.24
CA PHE A 177 -20.20 16.44 3.67
C PHE A 177 -19.55 17.72 4.23
N GLY A 178 -20.32 18.80 4.33
CA GLY A 178 -19.83 20.08 4.87
C GLY A 178 -19.33 20.01 6.32
N GLU A 179 -19.73 19.01 7.09
CA GLU A 179 -19.28 18.83 8.48
C GLU A 179 -17.88 18.24 8.58
N ILE A 180 -17.46 17.49 7.55
CA ILE A 180 -16.16 16.82 7.50
C ILE A 180 -15.25 17.38 6.39
N ALA A 181 -15.75 18.25 5.52
CA ALA A 181 -15.09 18.75 4.31
C ALA A 181 -13.66 19.26 4.56
N ASP A 182 -13.45 20.00 5.64
CA ASP A 182 -12.14 20.59 6.00
C ASP A 182 -11.07 19.53 6.35
N THR A 183 -11.49 18.28 6.61
CA THR A 183 -10.59 17.16 6.94
C THR A 183 -10.24 16.29 5.72
N LEU A 184 -10.86 16.58 4.58
CA LEU A 184 -10.73 15.81 3.34
C LEU A 184 -9.76 16.52 2.39
N SER A 185 -8.95 15.73 1.70
CA SER A 185 -8.07 16.24 0.64
C SER A 185 -8.48 15.62 -0.71
N PHE A 186 -8.38 16.42 -1.76
CA PHE A 186 -8.63 16.01 -3.14
C PHE A 186 -7.45 16.40 -4.05
N SER A 187 -6.25 16.55 -3.47
CA SER A 187 -5.04 16.99 -4.18
C SER A 187 -4.64 16.08 -5.35
N ASP A 188 -4.95 14.79 -5.21
CA ASP A 188 -4.62 13.74 -6.16
C ASP A 188 -5.57 12.54 -5.96
N LYS A 189 -5.36 11.47 -6.74
CA LYS A 189 -6.22 10.28 -6.71
C LYS A 189 -6.15 9.53 -5.38
N THR A 190 -4.98 9.47 -4.77
CA THR A 190 -4.72 8.85 -3.47
C THR A 190 -5.51 9.58 -2.40
N ALA A 191 -5.38 10.90 -2.34
CA ALA A 191 -6.12 11.76 -1.42
C ALA A 191 -7.65 11.60 -1.59
N CYS A 192 -8.14 11.46 -2.81
CA CYS A 192 -9.56 11.23 -3.07
C CYS A 192 -10.08 9.90 -2.49
N ILE A 193 -9.26 8.84 -2.48
CA ILE A 193 -9.62 7.55 -1.90
C ILE A 193 -9.62 7.64 -0.37
N ASP A 194 -8.62 8.29 0.22
CA ASP A 194 -8.58 8.53 1.67
C ASP A 194 -9.77 9.41 2.11
N ALA A 195 -10.13 10.43 1.32
CA ALA A 195 -11.30 11.26 1.58
C ALA A 195 -12.59 10.45 1.58
N LYS A 196 -12.75 9.53 0.63
CA LYS A 196 -13.90 8.62 0.58
C LYS A 196 -13.97 7.75 1.84
N GLU A 197 -12.87 7.15 2.27
CA GLU A 197 -12.86 6.29 3.46
C GLU A 197 -13.20 7.07 4.73
N LYS A 198 -12.67 8.29 4.88
CA LYS A 198 -13.04 9.19 5.99
C LYS A 198 -14.54 9.52 5.97
N LEU A 199 -15.09 9.84 4.80
CA LEU A 199 -16.51 10.11 4.66
C LEU A 199 -17.36 8.87 5.02
N GLU A 200 -16.94 7.67 4.60
CA GLU A 200 -17.62 6.43 4.96
C GLU A 200 -17.56 6.12 6.45
N ALA A 201 -16.40 6.31 7.08
CA ALA A 201 -16.24 6.15 8.52
C ALA A 201 -17.19 7.10 9.28
N PHE A 202 -17.22 8.37 8.88
CA PHE A 202 -18.13 9.38 9.43
C PHE A 202 -19.60 9.00 9.27
N LEU A 203 -20.03 8.62 8.06
CA LEU A 203 -21.41 8.19 7.81
C LEU A 203 -21.77 6.92 8.61
N LYS A 204 -20.81 6.01 8.80
CA LYS A 204 -21.00 4.79 9.59
C LYS A 204 -21.22 5.12 11.07
N GLU A 205 -20.47 6.07 11.63
CA GLU A 205 -20.65 6.54 13.01
C GLU A 205 -22.05 7.14 13.25
N GLN A 206 -22.64 7.75 12.22
CA GLN A 206 -23.99 8.33 12.26
C GLN A 206 -25.11 7.30 11.95
N ASP A 207 -24.80 6.01 11.78
CA ASP A 207 -25.73 4.98 11.29
C ASP A 207 -26.40 5.34 9.93
N GLN A 208 -25.65 6.11 9.13
CA GLN A 208 -26.05 6.59 7.81
C GLN A 208 -25.37 5.83 6.66
N LEU A 209 -24.54 4.82 6.92
CA LEU A 209 -23.88 4.02 5.89
C LEU A 209 -24.35 2.56 5.89
N CYS A 210 -24.80 2.10 4.73
CA CYS A 210 -25.01 0.69 4.41
C CYS A 210 -23.84 0.17 3.56
N THR A 211 -23.26 -0.96 3.96
CA THR A 211 -22.16 -1.62 3.22
C THR A 211 -22.56 -2.94 2.57
N ALA A 212 -23.80 -3.37 2.77
CA ALA A 212 -24.38 -4.57 2.19
C ALA A 212 -25.68 -4.24 1.44
N TRP A 213 -25.94 -4.96 0.36
CA TRP A 213 -27.12 -4.76 -0.47
C TRP A 213 -28.41 -5.11 0.28
N GLU A 214 -28.38 -6.20 1.05
CA GLU A 214 -29.51 -6.66 1.86
C GLU A 214 -29.90 -5.63 2.92
N ASP A 215 -28.92 -4.97 3.53
CA ASP A 215 -29.14 -3.92 4.53
C ASP A 215 -29.73 -2.66 3.90
N ALA A 216 -29.27 -2.32 2.69
CA ALA A 216 -29.86 -1.23 1.92
C ALA A 216 -31.33 -1.52 1.58
N MET A 217 -31.63 -2.70 1.03
CA MET A 217 -32.99 -3.13 0.66
C MET A 217 -33.93 -3.18 1.87
N ARG A 218 -33.45 -3.64 3.02
CA ARG A 218 -34.21 -3.64 4.27
C ARG A 218 -34.45 -2.22 4.78
N GLY A 219 -33.45 -1.34 4.71
CA GLY A 219 -33.61 0.08 5.04
C GLY A 219 -34.69 0.76 4.21
N PHE A 220 -34.77 0.44 2.91
CA PHE A 220 -35.84 0.90 2.02
C PHE A 220 -37.23 0.43 2.44
N ALA A 221 -37.38 -0.87 2.73
CA ALA A 221 -38.66 -1.43 3.15
C ALA A 221 -39.17 -0.85 4.48
N GLU A 222 -38.26 -0.52 5.39
CA GLU A 222 -38.58 -0.05 6.75
C GLU A 222 -38.73 1.47 6.90
N HIS A 223 -38.66 2.25 5.80
CA HIS A 223 -38.77 3.72 5.81
C HIS A 223 -37.79 4.40 6.78
N ARG A 224 -36.60 3.82 6.95
CA ARG A 224 -35.55 4.40 7.81
C ARG A 224 -35.02 5.72 7.22
N PRO A 225 -34.47 6.64 8.04
CA PRO A 225 -33.85 7.87 7.55
C PRO A 225 -32.76 7.59 6.51
N ARG A 226 -32.47 8.59 5.65
CA ARG A 226 -31.58 8.48 4.50
C ARG A 226 -30.25 7.80 4.85
N ARG A 227 -29.98 6.65 4.24
CA ARG A 227 -28.71 5.92 4.35
C ARG A 227 -28.01 5.89 3.00
N PHE A 228 -26.71 6.17 2.99
CA PHE A 228 -25.84 6.03 1.85
C PHE A 228 -25.39 4.59 1.69
N ILE A 229 -25.19 4.17 0.45
CA ILE A 229 -24.75 2.83 0.14
C ILE A 229 -23.34 2.90 -0.42
N SER A 230 -22.40 2.20 0.22
CA SER A 230 -21.06 1.96 -0.32
C SER A 230 -20.82 0.47 -0.48
N LEU A 231 -20.76 0.03 -1.74
CA LEU A 231 -20.58 -1.38 -2.07
C LEU A 231 -19.18 -1.62 -2.61
N ARG A 232 -18.54 -2.66 -2.07
CA ARG A 232 -17.32 -3.24 -2.65
C ARG A 232 -17.75 -4.34 -3.61
N MET A 233 -17.73 -4.05 -4.91
CA MET A 233 -18.02 -5.09 -5.91
C MET A 233 -16.80 -6.00 -6.07
N THR A 234 -16.96 -7.27 -5.71
CA THR A 234 -15.95 -8.32 -5.94
C THR A 234 -16.30 -9.24 -7.10
N GLN A 235 -17.51 -9.12 -7.69
CA GLN A 235 -17.94 -9.84 -8.88
C GLN A 235 -18.87 -8.96 -9.74
N THR A 236 -18.56 -8.86 -11.03
CA THR A 236 -19.50 -8.41 -12.06
C THR A 236 -20.60 -9.48 -12.21
N GLN A 237 -21.70 -9.34 -11.47
CA GLN A 237 -22.92 -10.08 -11.76
C GLN A 237 -23.80 -9.28 -12.72
N TRP A 238 -24.22 -9.94 -13.80
CA TRP A 238 -25.22 -9.43 -14.73
C TRP A 238 -26.59 -9.45 -14.06
N ILE A 239 -27.20 -8.28 -13.87
CA ILE A 239 -28.58 -8.17 -13.38
C ILE A 239 -29.50 -8.02 -14.59
N SER A 240 -30.29 -9.04 -14.89
CA SER A 240 -31.38 -8.96 -15.86
C SER A 240 -32.68 -8.62 -15.13
N GLY A 241 -33.17 -7.40 -15.29
CA GLY A 241 -34.43 -6.96 -14.70
C GLY A 241 -34.99 -5.67 -15.31
N GLY A 242 -35.56 -5.76 -16.52
CA GLY A 242 -36.41 -4.73 -17.13
C GLY A 242 -35.69 -3.68 -18.00
N ALA A 243 -36.17 -3.53 -19.24
CA ALA A 243 -35.87 -2.61 -20.36
C ALA A 243 -34.41 -2.25 -20.72
N GLU A 244 -33.44 -2.33 -19.81
CA GLU A 244 -32.02 -2.12 -20.07
C GLU A 244 -31.21 -3.31 -19.53
N SER A 245 -31.29 -4.44 -20.24
CA SER A 245 -30.36 -5.54 -20.04
C SER A 245 -29.02 -5.21 -20.72
N GLY A 246 -28.10 -4.66 -19.94
CA GLY A 246 -26.69 -4.45 -20.29
C GLY A 246 -25.82 -4.75 -19.06
N PRO A 247 -24.48 -4.77 -19.19
CA PRO A 247 -23.63 -4.82 -18.02
C PRO A 247 -23.89 -3.52 -17.25
N VAL A 248 -24.68 -3.60 -16.18
CA VAL A 248 -24.77 -2.50 -15.25
C VAL A 248 -23.43 -2.49 -14.53
N ILE A 249 -22.51 -1.68 -15.04
CA ILE A 249 -21.39 -1.21 -14.23
C ILE A 249 -22.06 -0.36 -13.16
N VAL A 250 -22.48 -0.98 -12.05
CA VAL A 250 -22.84 -0.25 -10.84
C VAL A 250 -21.51 0.24 -10.27
N ARG A 251 -21.11 1.38 -10.81
CA ARG A 251 -20.03 2.23 -10.35
C ARG A 251 -20.17 2.40 -8.83
N LYS A 252 -19.07 2.51 -8.07
CA LYS A 252 -19.14 3.06 -6.69
C LYS A 252 -19.89 4.39 -6.79
N ALA A 253 -21.16 4.39 -6.46
CA ALA A 253 -22.08 5.49 -6.68
C ALA A 253 -22.90 5.62 -5.41
N PHE A 254 -22.86 6.81 -4.83
CA PHE A 254 -23.83 7.23 -3.84
C PHE A 254 -25.18 7.31 -4.57
N TYR A 255 -26.08 6.36 -4.30
CA TYR A 255 -27.45 6.46 -4.78
C TYR A 255 -28.26 7.29 -3.78
N TYR A 256 -28.73 8.45 -4.25
CA TYR A 256 -29.80 9.18 -3.59
C TYR A 256 -31.10 8.37 -3.77
N ALA A 257 -31.76 8.07 -2.66
CA ALA A 257 -33.11 7.53 -2.68
C ALA A 257 -33.97 8.44 -1.81
N GLY A 258 -34.58 9.42 -2.46
CA GLY A 258 -35.68 10.19 -1.94
C GLY A 258 -36.77 10.21 -3.01
N GLU A 259 -37.98 9.84 -2.64
CA GLU A 259 -39.17 10.16 -3.43
C GLU A 259 -39.37 11.68 -3.46
N GLU A 260 -39.91 12.18 -4.57
CA GLU A 260 -40.70 13.43 -4.59
C GLU A 260 -41.92 13.31 -3.68
#